data_AF-A0A4Y8C831-F1
#
_entry.id   AF-A0A4Y8C831-F1
#
_cell.length_a   1.000
_cell.length_b   1.000
_cell.length_c   1.000
_cell.angle_alpha   90.00
_cell.angle_beta   90.00
_cell.angle_gamma   90.00
#
_symmetry.space_group_name_H-M   'P 1'
#
loop_
_entity.id
_entity.type
_entity.pdbx_description
1 polymer ?
#
loop_
_entity_poly.entity_id
_entity_poly.type
_entity_poly.pdbx_seq_one_letter_code
_entity_poly.pdbx_strand_id
1 'polypeptide(L)'
;IMTRYKRMDGYKVLYQPGLDHAGIATQNVVEKQLLAQGIKKEELGREKFIEKVWEWKEQSGGKILDQMRTLGITPAWSRLRFTMDEGLVNAVKKAFV
;
A
#
# COMPACT_ATOMS: atom_id res chain seq x y z
N ILE A 1 -5.26 -20.27 1.30
CA ILE A 1 -5.85 -21.64 1.32
C ILE A 1 -7.29 -21.62 0.81
N MET A 2 -8.21 -20.92 1.49
CA MET A 2 -9.64 -20.83 1.12
C MET A 2 -9.91 -20.51 -0.35
N THR A 3 -9.20 -19.51 -0.90
CA THR A 3 -9.40 -19.08 -2.29
C THR A 3 -9.01 -20.13 -3.32
N ARG A 4 -7.98 -20.93 -3.05
CA ARG A 4 -7.60 -22.06 -3.91
C ARG A 4 -8.60 -23.19 -3.80
N TYR A 5 -8.94 -23.58 -2.57
CA TYR A 5 -9.95 -24.60 -2.29
C TYR A 5 -11.26 -24.30 -3.01
N LYS A 6 -11.79 -23.08 -2.86
CA LYS A 6 -13.07 -22.71 -3.49
C LYS A 6 -13.01 -22.65 -5.01
N ARG A 7 -11.87 -22.30 -5.60
CA ARG A 7 -11.68 -22.41 -7.07
C ARG A 7 -11.73 -23.87 -7.54
N MET A 8 -11.13 -24.79 -6.79
CA MET A 8 -11.18 -26.23 -7.08
C MET A 8 -12.59 -26.82 -6.88
N ASP A 9 -13.34 -26.29 -5.92
CA ASP A 9 -14.75 -26.59 -5.62
C ASP A 9 -15.73 -25.97 -6.65
N GLY A 10 -15.23 -25.52 -7.81
CA GLY A 10 -16.03 -24.98 -8.91
C GLY A 10 -16.53 -23.53 -8.74
N TYR A 11 -16.19 -22.84 -7.65
CA TYR A 11 -16.64 -21.46 -7.43
C TYR A 11 -15.82 -20.45 -8.23
N LYS A 12 -16.50 -19.42 -8.73
CA LYS A 12 -15.87 -18.21 -9.25
C LYS A 12 -15.38 -17.33 -8.09
N VAL A 13 -14.10 -17.45 -7.73
CA VAL A 13 -13.51 -16.73 -6.59
C VAL A 13 -12.59 -15.60 -7.03
N LEU A 14 -12.94 -14.37 -6.64
CA LEU A 14 -12.07 -13.21 -6.69
C LEU A 14 -11.33 -13.04 -5.35
N TYR A 15 -10.01 -12.95 -5.42
CA TYR A 15 -9.18 -12.50 -4.31
C TYR A 15 -8.51 -11.19 -4.73
N GLN A 16 -9.09 -10.07 -4.30
CA GLN A 16 -8.66 -8.72 -4.65
C GLN A 16 -7.47 -8.30 -3.78
N PRO A 17 -6.26 -8.15 -4.33
CA PRO A 17 -5.13 -7.65 -3.55
C PRO A 17 -5.20 -6.13 -3.39
N GLY A 18 -4.66 -5.62 -2.29
CA GLY A 18 -4.56 -4.19 -2.04
C GLY A 18 -3.49 -3.86 -1.01
N LEU A 19 -2.97 -2.63 -1.11
CA LEU A 19 -2.06 -2.04 -0.14
C LEU A 19 -2.72 -0.81 0.51
N ASP A 20 -2.43 -0.59 1.79
CA ASP A 20 -2.87 0.60 2.51
C ASP A 20 -1.72 1.60 2.66
N HIS A 21 -2.01 2.87 2.43
CA HIS A 21 -1.13 4.01 2.68
C HIS A 21 -0.85 4.22 4.17
N ALA A 22 -1.73 3.75 5.07
CA ALA A 22 -1.58 3.76 6.52
C ALA A 22 -1.26 5.12 7.15
N GLY A 23 -1.61 6.24 6.49
CA GLY A 23 -1.49 7.63 6.97
C GLY A 23 -0.40 7.89 8.02
N ILE A 24 -0.82 8.02 9.28
CA ILE A 24 0.03 8.33 10.46
C ILE A 24 1.12 7.27 10.69
N ALA A 25 0.83 5.98 10.47
CA ALA A 25 1.81 4.92 10.66
C ALA A 25 2.97 5.05 9.68
N THR A 26 2.67 5.29 8.40
CA THR A 26 3.68 5.53 7.36
C THR A 26 4.47 6.79 7.64
N GLN A 27 3.78 7.88 8.03
CA GLN A 27 4.41 9.13 8.43
C GLN A 27 5.42 8.92 9.57
N ASN A 28 5.04 8.21 10.63
CA ASN A 28 5.93 7.92 11.76
C ASN A 28 7.18 7.13 11.36
N VAL A 29 7.06 6.18 10.43
CA VAL A 29 8.22 5.42 9.94
C VAL A 29 9.18 6.31 9.16
N VAL A 30 8.65 7.15 8.25
CA VAL A 30 9.47 8.08 7.45
C VAL A 30 10.11 9.15 8.34
N GLU A 31 9.37 9.71 9.30
CA GLU A 31 9.91 10.65 10.27
C GLU A 31 11.06 10.04 11.08
N LYS A 32 10.92 8.80 11.57
CA LYS A 32 12.00 8.09 12.27
C LYS A 32 13.24 7.88 11.38
N GLN A 33 13.06 7.58 10.10
CA GLN A 33 14.17 7.40 9.16
C GLN A 33 14.89 8.71 8.87
N LEU A 34 14.16 9.81 8.70
CA LEU A 34 14.73 11.14 8.52
C LEU A 34 15.49 11.58 9.77
N LEU A 35 14.91 11.38 10.95
CA LEU A 35 15.57 11.68 12.23
C LEU A 35 16.85 10.87 12.43
N ALA A 36 16.88 9.61 12.01
CA ALA A 36 18.09 8.79 12.03
C ALA A 36 19.20 9.30 11.09
N GLN A 37 18.83 10.07 10.06
CA GLN A 37 19.74 10.78 9.16
C GLN A 37 20.07 12.21 9.66
N GLY A 38 19.57 12.60 10.84
CA GLY A 38 19.76 13.92 11.42
C GLY A 38 18.87 15.02 10.83
N ILE A 39 17.87 14.65 10.02
CA ILE A 39 16.99 15.58 9.32
C ILE A 39 15.66 15.69 10.04
N LYS A 40 15.22 16.91 10.38
CA LYS A 40 13.88 17.13 10.94
C LYS A 40 12.85 17.35 9.84
N LYS A 41 11.62 16.87 10.03
CA LYS A 41 10.55 17.03 9.02
C LYS A 41 10.19 18.50 8.80
N GLU A 42 10.29 19.32 9.85
CA GLU A 42 9.98 20.75 9.81
C GLU A 42 10.94 21.51 8.89
N GLU A 43 12.20 21.05 8.81
CA GLU A 43 13.24 21.63 7.96
C GLU A 43 13.07 21.22 6.48
N LEU A 44 12.42 20.08 6.23
CA LEU A 44 12.21 19.55 4.88
C LEU A 44 11.09 20.28 4.12
N GLY A 45 10.06 20.72 4.84
CA GLY A 45 8.82 21.23 4.26
C GLY A 45 7.89 20.13 3.72
N ARG A 46 6.63 20.49 3.49
CA ARG A 46 5.55 19.54 3.16
C ARG A 46 5.77 18.77 1.87
N GLU A 47 6.17 19.45 0.79
CA GLU A 47 6.30 18.84 -0.54
C GLU A 47 7.37 17.75 -0.55
N LYS A 48 8.59 18.09 -0.10
CA LYS A 48 9.68 17.12 0.03
C LYS A 48 9.34 15.98 0.99
N PHE A 49 8.59 16.26 2.06
CA PHE A 49 8.17 15.21 2.98
C PHE A 49 7.21 14.21 2.29
N ILE A 50 6.27 14.71 1.50
CA ILE A 50 5.37 13.87 0.71
C ILE A 50 6.15 13.01 -0.29
N GLU A 51 7.15 13.57 -0.96
CA GLU A 51 8.05 12.81 -1.86
C GLU A 51 8.72 11.65 -1.11
N LYS A 52 9.27 11.90 0.09
CA LYS A 52 9.86 10.85 0.93
C LYS A 52 8.87 9.78 1.37
N VAL A 53 7.63 10.16 1.66
CA VAL A 53 6.56 9.20 1.96
C VAL A 53 6.26 8.31 0.76
N TRP A 54 6.22 8.87 -0.45
CA TRP A 54 6.01 8.09 -1.68
C TRP A 54 7.19 7.17 -1.99
N GLU A 55 8.43 7.64 -1.86
CA GLU A 55 9.63 6.81 -2.00
C GLU A 55 9.56 5.59 -1.06
N TRP A 56 9.25 5.83 0.21
CA TRP A 56 9.10 4.76 1.20
C TRP A 56 7.96 3.80 0.86
N LYS A 57 6.81 4.32 0.40
CA LYS A 57 5.67 3.50 -0.04
C LYS A 57 6.07 2.57 -1.17
N GLU A 58 6.81 3.03 -2.17
CA GLU A 58 7.23 2.18 -3.30
C GLU A 58 8.17 1.06 -2.83
N GLN A 59 9.12 1.39 -1.95
CA GLN A 59 10.03 0.39 -1.38
C GLN A 59 9.31 -0.64 -0.50
N SER A 60 8.44 -0.17 0.40
CA SER A 60 7.69 -1.03 1.31
C SER A 60 6.65 -1.88 0.57
N GLY A 61 5.89 -1.24 -0.33
CA GLY A 61 4.88 -1.88 -1.16
C GLY A 61 5.48 -2.95 -2.06
N GLY A 62 6.61 -2.67 -2.72
CA GLY A 62 7.35 -3.66 -3.51
C GLY A 62 7.73 -4.89 -2.68
N LYS A 63 8.33 -4.69 -1.51
CA LYS A 63 8.70 -5.78 -0.59
C LYS A 63 7.51 -6.63 -0.14
N ILE A 64 6.38 -5.99 0.20
CA ILE A 64 5.15 -6.71 0.59
C ILE A 64 4.67 -7.59 -0.56
N LEU A 65 4.63 -7.06 -1.79
CA LEU A 65 4.20 -7.81 -2.95
C LEU A 65 5.14 -8.98 -3.27
N ASP A 66 6.45 -8.78 -3.14
CA ASP A 66 7.45 -9.84 -3.35
C ASP A 66 7.33 -10.95 -2.31
N GLN A 67 7.13 -10.59 -1.04
CA GLN A 67 6.85 -11.56 0.03
C GLN A 67 5.60 -12.36 -0.29
N MET A 68 4.51 -11.69 -0.68
CA MET A 68 3.27 -12.35 -1.07
C MET A 68 3.48 -13.32 -2.26
N ARG A 69 4.20 -12.90 -3.31
CA ARG A 69 4.53 -13.76 -4.46
C ARG A 69 5.37 -14.97 -4.03
N THR A 70 6.35 -14.76 -3.17
CA THR A 70 7.24 -15.82 -2.66
C THR A 70 6.49 -16.85 -1.82
N LEU A 71 5.52 -16.40 -1.01
CA LEU A 71 4.59 -17.28 -0.27
C LEU A 71 3.58 -18.00 -1.18
N GLY A 72 3.63 -17.74 -2.49
CA GLY A 72 2.82 -18.36 -3.50
C GLY A 72 1.36 -17.91 -3.47
N ILE A 73 0.98 -16.85 -2.76
CA ILE A 73 -0.44 -16.47 -2.72
C ILE A 73 -0.96 -16.17 -4.13
N THR A 74 -2.24 -16.47 -4.36
CA THR A 74 -2.85 -16.40 -5.71
C THR A 74 -3.97 -15.35 -5.82
N PRO A 75 -3.74 -14.08 -5.45
CA PRO A 75 -4.70 -13.02 -5.68
C PRO A 75 -4.75 -12.63 -7.17
N ALA A 76 -5.76 -11.86 -7.56
CA ALA A 76 -5.88 -11.28 -8.88
C ALA A 76 -4.89 -10.11 -9.02
N TRP A 77 -3.62 -10.39 -9.28
CA TRP A 77 -2.54 -9.39 -9.36
C TRP A 77 -2.83 -8.23 -10.32
N SER A 78 -3.48 -8.51 -11.45
CA SER A 78 -3.90 -7.51 -12.44
C SER A 78 -4.88 -6.47 -11.90
N ARG A 79 -5.47 -6.72 -10.72
CA ARG A 79 -6.43 -5.83 -10.08
C ARG A 79 -5.85 -5.10 -8.88
N LEU A 80 -4.55 -5.21 -8.59
CA LEU A 80 -3.94 -4.60 -7.39
C LEU A 80 -4.42 -3.14 -7.18
N ARG A 81 -4.86 -2.84 -5.96
CA ARG A 81 -5.31 -1.50 -5.56
C ARG A 81 -4.39 -0.90 -4.49
N PHE A 82 -4.42 0.41 -4.39
CA PHE A 82 -3.76 1.16 -3.34
C PHE A 82 -4.71 2.23 -2.83
N THR A 83 -4.81 2.44 -1.52
CA THR A 83 -5.83 3.34 -0.95
C THR A 83 -5.76 4.79 -1.45
N MET A 84 -4.59 5.23 -1.92
CA MET A 84 -4.41 6.55 -2.54
C MET A 84 -4.32 6.50 -4.07
N ASP A 85 -4.71 5.38 -4.70
CA ASP A 85 -4.88 5.32 -6.16
C ASP A 85 -6.11 6.13 -6.61
N GLU A 86 -6.11 6.56 -7.87
CA GLU A 86 -7.14 7.44 -8.42
C GLU A 86 -8.56 6.92 -8.17
N GLY A 87 -8.79 5.63 -8.39
CA GLY A 87 -10.13 5.05 -8.24
C GLY A 87 -10.59 5.01 -6.78
N LEU A 88 -9.71 4.67 -5.83
CA LEU A 88 -10.08 4.64 -4.40
C LEU A 88 -10.18 6.05 -3.82
N VAL A 89 -9.35 7.00 -4.26
CA VAL A 89 -9.49 8.43 -3.92
C VAL A 89 -10.85 8.96 -4.37
N ASN A 90 -11.29 8.63 -5.59
CA ASN A 90 -12.60 9.04 -6.08
C ASN A 90 -13.75 8.38 -5.31
N ALA A 91 -13.59 7.10 -4.93
CA ALA A 91 -14.57 6.41 -4.08
C ALA A 91 -14.74 7.10 -2.72
N VAL A 92 -13.63 7.52 -2.09
CA VAL A 92 -13.66 8.29 -0.84
C VAL A 92 -14.33 9.64 -1.08
N LYS A 93 -13.92 10.43 -2.07
CA LYS A 93 -14.55 11.74 -2.36
C LYS A 93 -16.07 11.63 -2.51
N LYS A 94 -16.55 10.64 -3.26
CA LYS A 94 -17.99 10.37 -3.44
C LYS A 94 -18.70 9.95 -2.15
N ALA A 95 -18.01 9.31 -1.22
CA ALA A 95 -18.61 8.91 0.05
C ALA A 95 -18.81 10.10 1.02
N PHE A 96 -18.03 11.17 0.85
CA PHE A 96 -18.03 12.34 1.73
C PHE A 96 -18.70 13.59 1.13
N VAL A 97 -18.85 13.66 -0.20
CA VAL A 97 -19.50 14.76 -0.95
C VAL A 97 -20.75 14.24 -1.63
#